data_AF-A0A2V9GV90-F1
#
_entry.id   AF-A0A2V9GV90-F1
#
_cell.length_a   1.000
_cell.length_b   1.000
_cell.length_c   1.000
_cell.angle_alpha   90.00
_cell.angle_beta   90.00
_cell.angle_gamma   90.00
#
_symmetry.space_group_name_H-M   'P 1'
#
loop_
_entity.id
_entity.type
_entity.pdbx_description
1 polymer ?
#
loop_
_entity_poly.entity_id
_entity_poly.type
_entity_poly.pdbx_seq_one_letter_code
_entity_poly.pdbx_strand_id
1 'polypeptide(L)'
;MIIIFLQDNLPLTVKQLVKHYKDNELPCKAHSTRRTVETTLNVWVVPKWGEHRLSDVRTVEVESWLHGLSLANATRAKVRNVMHGIFAHAGRHEWL
;
A
#
# COMPACT_ATOMS: atom_id res chain seq x y z
N MET A 1 21.52 -1.45 30.33
CA MET A 1 21.69 -2.36 29.18
C MET A 1 20.42 -3.19 29.13
N ILE A 2 19.43 -2.99 28.25
CA ILE A 2 19.39 -2.42 26.90
C ILE A 2 18.00 -1.77 26.75
N ILE A 3 17.94 -0.45 26.60
CA ILE A 3 16.78 0.24 26.00
C ILE A 3 17.23 0.54 24.58
N ILE A 4 16.89 -0.33 23.62
CA ILE A 4 16.87 -0.07 22.16
C ILE A 4 16.32 -1.31 21.43
N PHE A 5 15.00 -1.49 21.40
CA PHE A 5 14.34 -2.18 20.29
C PHE A 5 13.02 -1.50 19.86
N LEU A 6 12.77 -0.28 20.33
CA LEU A 6 11.83 0.63 19.66
C LEU A 6 12.61 1.36 18.57
N GLN A 7 12.72 0.72 17.41
CA GLN A 7 12.70 1.44 16.16
C GLN A 7 11.60 0.79 15.31
N ASP A 8 10.36 1.11 15.67
CA ASP A 8 9.28 1.19 14.69
C ASP A 8 9.84 1.99 13.51
N ASN A 9 10.18 1.30 12.42
CA ASN A 9 10.49 1.97 11.16
C ASN A 9 9.16 2.49 10.62
N LEU A 10 8.70 3.61 11.17
CA LEU A 10 7.54 4.35 10.67
C LEU A 10 7.70 4.46 9.16
N PRO A 11 6.79 3.89 8.36
CA PRO A 11 6.90 4.02 6.93
C PRO A 11 6.65 5.48 6.57
N LEU A 12 7.70 6.17 6.14
CA LEU A 12 7.61 7.54 5.67
C LEU A 12 7.04 7.57 4.25
N THR A 13 7.34 6.55 3.44
CA THR A 13 6.91 6.44 2.04
C THR A 13 5.96 5.28 1.80
N VAL A 14 5.19 5.35 0.70
CA VAL A 14 4.27 4.27 0.30
C VAL A 14 5.03 2.97 0.07
N LYS A 15 6.26 3.01 -0.47
CA LYS A 15 7.08 1.82 -0.68
C LYS A 15 7.43 1.13 0.64
N GLN A 16 7.77 1.90 1.67
CA GLN A 16 8.04 1.35 3.01
C GLN A 16 6.77 0.77 3.62
N LEU A 17 5.63 1.46 3.47
CA LEU A 17 4.33 0.95 3.93
C LEU A 17 3.96 -0.36 3.22
N VAL A 18 4.14 -0.42 1.91
CA VAL A 18 3.89 -1.63 1.11
C VAL A 18 4.80 -2.77 1.54
N LYS A 19 6.08 -2.52 1.82
CA LYS A 19 6.98 -3.53 2.36
C LYS A 19 6.46 -4.06 3.71
N HIS A 20 6.11 -3.16 4.63
CA HIS A 20 5.58 -3.56 5.94
C HIS A 20 4.28 -4.37 5.81
N TYR A 21 3.36 -3.94 4.93
CA TYR A 21 2.12 -4.66 4.64
C TYR A 21 2.37 -6.07 4.09
N LYS A 22 3.36 -6.22 3.20
CA LYS A 22 3.78 -7.50 2.64
C LYS A 22 4.34 -8.45 3.68
N ASP A 23 5.11 -7.93 4.62
CA ASP A 23 5.77 -8.75 5.63
C ASP A 23 4.79 -9.16 6.74
N ASN A 24 3.78 -8.33 7.05
CA ASN A 24 2.93 -8.52 8.24
C ASN A 24 1.49 -8.97 7.95
N GLU A 25 0.84 -8.54 6.85
CA GLU A 25 -0.57 -8.86 6.62
C GLU A 25 -0.81 -9.83 5.46
N LEU A 26 0.00 -9.73 4.41
CA LEU A 26 -0.13 -10.62 3.25
C LEU A 26 0.00 -12.11 3.60
N PRO A 27 0.90 -12.54 4.51
CA PRO A 27 1.05 -13.95 4.89
C PRO A 27 -0.20 -14.58 5.52
N CYS A 28 -1.13 -13.79 6.05
CA CYS A 28 -2.39 -14.27 6.61
C CYS A 28 -3.50 -14.44 5.56
N LYS A 29 -3.30 -13.96 4.32
CA LYS A 29 -4.30 -14.06 3.25
C LYS A 29 -4.16 -15.36 2.46
N ALA A 30 -5.26 -15.83 1.87
CA ALA A 30 -5.25 -16.97 0.94
C ALA A 30 -4.23 -16.77 -0.19
N HIS A 31 -3.58 -17.85 -0.64
CA HIS A 31 -2.47 -17.80 -1.59
C HIS A 31 -2.81 -17.03 -2.89
N SER A 32 -3.98 -17.31 -3.48
CA SER A 32 -4.43 -16.62 -4.69
C SER A 32 -4.60 -15.12 -4.46
N THR A 33 -5.22 -14.73 -3.35
CA THR A 33 -5.37 -13.32 -2.94
C THR A 33 -4.02 -12.66 -2.73
N ARG A 34 -3.09 -13.33 -2.04
CA ARG A 34 -1.74 -12.83 -1.77
C ARG A 34 -1.00 -12.49 -3.06
N ARG A 35 -0.99 -13.43 -4.01
CA ARG A 35 -0.38 -13.25 -5.33
C ARG A 35 -1.02 -12.09 -6.10
N THR A 36 -2.35 -12.00 -6.15
CA THR A 36 -3.03 -10.91 -6.85
C THR A 36 -2.72 -9.55 -6.24
N VAL A 37 -2.75 -9.44 -4.91
CA VAL A 37 -2.45 -8.18 -4.20
C VAL A 37 -1.00 -7.79 -4.45
N GLU A 38 -0.06 -8.73 -4.34
CA GLU A 38 1.35 -8.47 -4.59
C GLU A 38 1.62 -7.99 -6.03
N THR A 39 1.04 -8.66 -7.03
CA THR A 39 1.15 -8.21 -8.43
C THR A 39 0.57 -6.80 -8.59
N THR A 40 -0.58 -6.53 -7.98
CA THR A 40 -1.22 -5.21 -8.06
C THR A 40 -0.33 -4.12 -7.46
N LEU A 41 0.29 -4.40 -6.30
CA LEU A 41 1.21 -3.49 -5.63
C LEU A 41 2.46 -3.21 -6.48
N ASN A 42 3.07 -4.25 -7.02
CA ASN A 42 4.33 -4.14 -7.78
C ASN A 42 4.14 -3.49 -9.15
N VAL A 43 3.02 -3.75 -9.83
CA VAL A 43 2.78 -3.26 -11.20
C VAL A 43 2.24 -1.83 -11.20
N TRP A 44 1.34 -1.49 -10.28
CA TRP A 44 0.62 -0.21 -10.35
C TRP A 44 0.98 0.75 -9.22
N VAL A 45 0.99 0.26 -7.97
CA VAL A 45 1.11 1.13 -6.80
C VAL A 45 2.54 1.63 -6.61
N VAL A 46 3.50 0.73 -6.46
CA VAL A 46 4.90 1.09 -6.17
C VAL A 46 5.51 1.96 -7.28
N PRO A 47 5.33 1.67 -8.58
CA PRO A 47 5.91 2.50 -9.63
C PRO A 47 5.38 3.93 -9.65
N LYS A 48 4.10 4.15 -9.31
CA LYS A 48 3.51 5.49 -9.30
C LYS A 48 3.72 6.22 -7.97
N TRP A 49 3.47 5.55 -6.85
CA TRP A 49 3.34 6.18 -5.54
C TRP A 49 4.48 5.85 -4.58
N GLY A 50 5.34 4.89 -4.91
CA GLY A 50 6.30 4.29 -3.97
C GLY A 50 7.18 5.29 -3.23
N GLU A 51 7.69 6.31 -3.93
CA GLU A 51 8.59 7.33 -3.36
C GLU A 51 7.84 8.51 -2.73
N HIS A 52 6.50 8.56 -2.83
CA HIS A 52 5.70 9.61 -2.19
C HIS A 52 5.62 9.35 -0.69
N ARG A 53 5.61 10.43 0.11
CA ARG A 53 5.34 10.31 1.54
C ARG A 53 3.88 9.97 1.77
N LEU A 54 3.57 9.28 2.87
CA LEU A 54 2.18 8.93 3.19
C LEU A 54 1.29 10.17 3.31
N SER A 55 1.81 11.25 3.91
CA SER A 55 1.13 12.54 4.06
C SER A 55 0.78 13.23 2.74
N ASP A 56 1.52 12.90 1.68
CA ASP A 56 1.41 13.59 0.39
C ASP A 56 0.42 12.88 -0.53
N VAL A 57 -0.05 11.67 -0.17
CA VAL A 57 -1.01 10.92 -0.98
C VAL A 57 -2.42 11.40 -0.71
N ARG A 58 -2.98 12.18 -1.64
CA ARG A 58 -4.36 12.65 -1.55
C ARG A 58 -5.31 11.69 -2.27
N THR A 59 -6.42 11.35 -1.63
CA THR A 59 -7.45 10.45 -2.21
C THR A 59 -7.91 10.91 -3.59
N VAL A 60 -8.13 12.20 -3.79
CA VAL A 60 -8.55 12.78 -5.08
C VAL A 60 -7.52 12.55 -6.20
N GLU A 61 -6.22 12.57 -5.87
CA GLU A 61 -5.15 12.32 -6.85
C GLU A 61 -5.05 10.83 -7.19
N VAL A 62 -5.28 9.95 -6.21
CA VAL A 62 -5.36 8.51 -6.44
C VAL A 62 -6.53 8.19 -7.37
N GLU A 63 -7.69 8.79 -7.16
CA GLU A 63 -8.87 8.58 -8.01
C GLU A 63 -8.66 9.10 -9.43
N SER A 64 -8.11 10.31 -9.57
CA SER A 64 -7.77 10.89 -10.86
C SER A 64 -6.77 10.02 -11.63
N TRP A 65 -5.70 9.57 -10.96
CA TRP A 65 -4.72 8.64 -11.53
C TRP A 65 -5.37 7.35 -12.00
N LEU A 66 -6.23 6.73 -11.18
CA LEU A 66 -6.93 5.50 -11.56
C LEU A 66 -7.82 5.69 -12.79
N HIS A 67 -8.53 6.81 -12.89
CA HIS A 67 -9.36 7.11 -14.07
C HIS A 67 -8.53 7.29 -15.35
N GLY A 68 -7.29 7.77 -15.24
CA GLY A 68 -6.36 7.91 -16.37
C GLY A 68 -5.77 6.59 -16.88
N LEU A 69 -5.90 5.48 -16.14
CA LEU A 69 -5.37 4.18 -16.57
C LEU A 69 -6.30 3.50 -17.59
N SER A 70 -5.73 3.03 -18.70
CA SER A 70 -6.39 2.24 -19.75
C SER A 70 -6.65 0.78 -19.32
N LEU A 71 -7.24 0.60 -18.13
CA LEU A 71 -7.56 -0.69 -17.53
C LEU A 71 -9.06 -0.99 -17.59
N ALA A 72 -9.44 -2.25 -17.41
CA ALA A 72 -10.83 -2.61 -17.19
C ALA A 72 -11.33 -2.04 -15.84
N ASN A 73 -12.63 -1.74 -15.74
CA ASN A 73 -13.26 -1.25 -14.51
C ASN A 73 -12.96 -2.14 -13.30
N ALA A 74 -13.05 -3.46 -13.47
CA ALA A 74 -12.77 -4.42 -12.41
C ALA A 74 -11.31 -4.34 -11.93
N THR A 75 -10.36 -4.14 -12.83
CA THR A 75 -8.94 -3.99 -12.49
C THR A 75 -8.69 -2.68 -11.74
N ARG A 76 -9.26 -1.56 -12.18
CA ARG A 76 -9.19 -0.30 -11.43
C ARG A 76 -9.75 -0.42 -10.02
N ALA A 77 -10.91 -1.07 -9.87
CA ALA A 77 -11.51 -1.34 -8.58
C ALA A 77 -10.58 -2.20 -7.70
N LYS A 78 -9.91 -3.20 -8.28
CA LYS A 78 -8.91 -4.00 -7.57
C LYS A 78 -7.74 -3.15 -7.07
N VAL A 79 -7.17 -2.30 -7.93
CA VAL A 79 -6.07 -1.39 -7.55
C VAL A 79 -6.51 -0.44 -6.42
N ARG A 80 -7.70 0.16 -6.53
CA ARG A 80 -8.28 1.00 -5.48
C ARG A 80 -8.41 0.26 -4.14
N ASN A 81 -8.94 -0.97 -4.16
CA ASN A 81 -9.12 -1.75 -2.94
C ASN A 81 -7.79 -2.15 -2.30
N VAL A 82 -6.76 -2.40 -3.11
CA VAL A 82 -5.40 -2.64 -2.61
C VAL A 82 -4.81 -1.37 -1.97
N MET A 83 -4.96 -0.21 -2.63
CA MET A 83 -4.57 1.09 -2.05
C MET A 83 -5.28 1.35 -0.73
N HIS A 84 -6.60 1.16 -0.69
CA HIS A 84 -7.36 1.28 0.55
C HIS A 84 -6.85 0.32 1.63
N GLY A 85 -6.56 -0.93 1.29
CA GLY A 85 -6.05 -1.93 2.23
C GLY A 85 -4.73 -1.54 2.89
N ILE A 86 -3.76 -1.01 2.12
CA ILE A 86 -2.47 -0.59 2.68
C ILE A 86 -2.59 0.70 3.52
N PHE A 87 -3.46 1.64 3.16
CA PHE A 87 -3.68 2.86 3.96
C PHE A 87 -4.51 2.57 5.22
N ALA A 88 -5.46 1.64 5.17
CA ALA A 88 -6.15 1.16 6.36
C ALA A 88 -5.20 0.44 7.32
N HIS A 89 -4.20 -0.28 6.79
CA HIS A 89 -3.11 -0.84 7.59
C HIS A 89 -2.30 0.26 8.27
N ALA A 90 -1.87 1.30 7.54
CA ALA A 90 -1.19 2.44 8.14
C ALA A 90 -2.02 3.11 9.26
N GLY A 91 -3.34 3.26 9.06
CA GLY A 91 -4.24 3.78 10.08
C GLY A 91 -4.34 2.90 11.33
N ARG A 92 -4.37 1.56 11.19
CA ARG A 92 -4.35 0.63 12.34
C ARG A 92 -3.05 0.69 13.14
N HIS A 93 -1.97 1.14 12.51
CA HIS A 93 -0.67 1.35 13.15
C HIS A 93 -0.43 2.82 13.54
N GLU A 94 -1.43 3.69 13.41
CA GLU A 94 -1.36 5.11 13.80
C GLU A 94 -0.26 5.91 13.06
N TRP A 95 -0.04 5.61 11.78
CA TRP A 95 0.99 6.26 10.93
C TRP A 95 0.45 7.37 10.02
N LEU A 96 -0.85 7.67 10.11
CA LEU A 96 -1.56 8.66 9.31
C LEU A 96 -2.19 9.73 10.19
#